data_AF-A0A942TBW3-F1
#
_entry.id   AF-A0A942TBW3-F1
#
_cell.length_a   1.000
_cell.length_b   1.000
_cell.length_c   1.000
_cell.angle_alpha   90.00
_cell.angle_beta   90.00
_cell.angle_gamma   90.00
#
_symmetry.space_group_name_H-M   'P 1'
#
loop_
_entity.id
_entity.type
_entity.pdbx_description
1 polymer ?
#
loop_
_entity_poly.entity_id
_entity_poly.type
_entity_poly.pdbx_seq_one_letter_code
_entity_poly.pdbx_strand_id
1 'polypeptide(L)'
;MKIIVEMIFKHKDGASMRFSETYGPNGFNPVRIAYPLVRGKMREFYDAVEIFEVKVNGEDVTERILKVHKVYDRKLFDKYEDQLPF
;
A
#
# COMPACT_ATOMS: atom_id res chain seq x y z
N MET A 1 3.22 12.74 -15.15
CA MET A 1 3.02 11.41 -15.76
C MET A 1 1.98 10.67 -14.95
N LYS A 2 1.07 9.96 -15.61
CA LYS A 2 0.03 9.17 -14.95
C LYS A 2 0.68 7.90 -14.38
N ILE A 3 0.55 7.63 -13.09
CA ILE A 3 0.87 6.35 -12.47
C ILE A 3 -0.45 5.67 -12.12
N ILE A 4 -0.62 4.43 -12.55
CA ILE A 4 -1.78 3.60 -12.26
C ILE A 4 -1.35 2.57 -11.23
N VAL A 5 -2.03 2.54 -10.09
CA VAL A 5 -1.81 1.58 -9.02
C VAL A 5 -3.01 0.65 -8.95
N GLU A 6 -2.81 -0.62 -9.25
CA GLU A 6 -3.82 -1.66 -9.12
C GLU A 6 -3.53 -2.48 -7.87
N MET A 7 -4.54 -2.72 -7.06
CA MET A 7 -4.41 -3.39 -5.76
C MET A 7 -5.47 -4.48 -5.66
N ILE A 8 -5.08 -5.66 -5.23
CA ILE A 8 -5.98 -6.77 -4.91
C ILE A 8 -5.79 -7.09 -3.43
N PHE A 9 -6.89 -7.08 -2.69
CA PHE A 9 -6.95 -7.48 -1.30
C PHE A 9 -7.76 -8.76 -1.16
N LYS A 10 -7.38 -9.60 -0.21
CA LYS A 10 -8.18 -10.74 0.23
C LYS A 10 -8.83 -10.43 1.56
N HIS A 11 -10.14 -10.59 1.63
CA HIS A 11 -10.89 -10.51 2.87
C HIS A 11 -10.85 -11.86 3.59
N LYS A 12 -11.06 -11.85 4.91
CA LYS A 12 -10.99 -13.06 5.77
C LYS A 12 -12.02 -14.14 5.43
N ASP A 13 -13.11 -13.78 4.74
CA ASP A 13 -14.13 -14.71 4.23
C ASP A 13 -13.73 -15.38 2.90
N GLY A 14 -12.55 -15.07 2.36
CA GLY A 14 -12.06 -15.58 1.08
C GLY A 14 -12.45 -14.73 -0.13
N ALA A 15 -13.26 -13.68 0.03
CA ALA A 15 -13.56 -12.75 -1.04
C ALA A 15 -12.32 -11.95 -1.45
N SER A 16 -12.20 -11.65 -2.74
CA SER A 16 -11.13 -10.79 -3.27
C SER A 16 -11.72 -9.46 -3.74
N MET A 17 -11.08 -8.36 -3.37
CA MET A 17 -11.49 -7.00 -3.73
C MET A 17 -10.39 -6.35 -4.56
N ARG A 18 -10.77 -5.75 -5.69
CA ARG A 18 -9.82 -5.09 -6.61
C ARG A 18 -10.08 -3.59 -6.65
N PHE A 19 -9.00 -2.81 -6.58
CA PHE A 19 -9.01 -1.36 -6.64
C PHE A 19 -8.01 -0.88 -7.69
N SER A 20 -8.32 0.25 -8.33
CA SER A 20 -7.40 0.93 -9.24
C SER A 20 -7.43 2.42 -8.92
N GLU A 21 -6.26 2.98 -8.65
CA GLU A 21 -6.07 4.39 -8.34
C GLU A 21 -5.08 5.00 -9.32
N THR A 22 -5.26 6.28 -9.65
CA THR A 22 -4.35 7.02 -10.51
C THR A 22 -3.72 8.18 -9.73
N TYR A 23 -2.38 8.26 -9.69
CA TYR A 23 -1.66 9.36 -9.07
C TYR A 23 -0.50 9.88 -9.96
N GLY A 24 -0.17 11.17 -9.89
CA GLY A 24 0.42 11.87 -11.04
C GLY A 24 1.68 12.77 -10.92
N PRO A 25 2.50 12.80 -9.85
CA PRO A 25 3.73 13.59 -9.88
C PRO A 25 4.87 12.82 -10.55
N ASN A 26 5.45 13.41 -11.59
CA ASN A 26 6.65 12.91 -12.24
C ASN A 26 7.86 13.03 -11.29
N GLY A 27 8.76 12.02 -11.28
CA GLY A 27 10.02 12.07 -10.54
C GLY A 27 10.03 11.41 -9.15
N PHE A 28 8.88 10.92 -8.67
CA PHE A 28 8.81 10.17 -7.41
C PHE A 28 8.91 8.65 -7.65
N ASN A 29 9.48 7.95 -6.66
CA ASN A 29 9.56 6.49 -6.70
C ASN A 29 8.14 5.88 -6.69
N PRO A 30 7.75 5.04 -7.68
CA PRO A 30 6.40 4.51 -7.79
C PRO A 30 5.91 3.75 -6.54
N VAL A 31 6.81 3.06 -5.83
CA VAL A 31 6.47 2.35 -4.57
C VAL A 31 6.14 3.32 -3.44
N ARG A 32 6.81 4.47 -3.38
CA ARG A 32 6.51 5.52 -2.38
C ARG A 32 5.13 6.14 -2.59
N ILE A 33 4.64 6.14 -3.83
CA ILE A 33 3.29 6.60 -4.17
C ILE A 33 2.25 5.50 -3.88
N ALA A 34 2.56 4.26 -4.25
CA ALA A 34 1.63 3.15 -4.09
C ALA A 34 1.35 2.81 -2.61
N TYR A 35 2.34 2.89 -1.72
CA TYR A 35 2.15 2.52 -0.31
C TYR A 35 1.08 3.35 0.44
N PRO A 36 1.07 4.70 0.37
CA PRO A 36 -0.01 5.50 0.96
C PRO A 36 -1.41 5.13 0.45
N LEU A 37 -1.55 4.81 -0.85
CA LEU A 37 -2.82 4.39 -1.45
C LEU A 37 -3.28 3.04 -0.90
N VAL A 38 -2.37 2.05 -0.90
CA VAL A 38 -2.63 0.72 -0.33
C VAL A 38 -3.06 0.83 1.14
N ARG A 39 -2.31 1.61 1.92
CA ARG A 39 -2.59 1.80 3.35
C ARG A 39 -3.91 2.52 3.61
N GLY A 40 -4.24 3.52 2.78
CA GLY A 40 -5.54 4.19 2.83
C GLY A 40 -6.68 3.20 2.65
N LYS A 41 -6.58 2.32 1.64
CA LYS A 41 -7.57 1.25 1.43
C LYS A 41 -7.63 0.24 2.57
N MET A 42 -6.49 -0.21 3.10
CA MET A 42 -6.51 -1.12 4.27
C MET A 42 -7.27 -0.53 5.46
N ARG A 43 -7.09 0.77 5.74
CA ARG A 43 -7.80 1.48 6.81
C ARG A 43 -9.30 1.59 6.59
N GLU A 44 -9.75 1.73 5.33
CA GLU A 44 -11.19 1.72 5.00
C GLU A 44 -11.85 0.38 5.37
N PHE A 45 -11.09 -0.73 5.34
CA PHE A 45 -11.59 -2.10 5.58
C PHE A 45 -11.18 -2.69 6.94
N TYR A 46 -10.77 -1.85 7.91
CA TYR A 46 -10.54 -2.23 9.32
C TYR A 46 -9.68 -3.49 9.53
N ASP A 47 -8.57 -3.62 8.80
CA ASP A 47 -7.58 -4.73 8.93
C ASP A 47 -8.15 -6.14 8.69
N ALA A 48 -9.37 -6.27 8.17
CA ALA A 48 -9.94 -7.55 7.75
C ALA A 48 -9.44 -7.99 6.36
N VAL A 49 -8.43 -7.30 5.83
CA VAL A 49 -7.92 -7.46 4.48
C VAL A 49 -6.42 -7.68 4.47
N GLU A 50 -5.98 -8.66 3.69
CA GLU A 50 -4.57 -8.92 3.40
C GLU A 50 -4.22 -8.44 1.99
N ILE A 51 -3.03 -7.86 1.82
CA ILE A 51 -2.53 -7.47 0.50
C ILE A 51 -2.19 -8.74 -0.29
N PHE A 52 -2.88 -8.97 -1.40
CA PHE A 52 -2.63 -10.10 -2.29
C PHE A 52 -1.73 -9.73 -3.47
N GLU A 53 -2.02 -8.62 -4.14
CA GLU A 53 -1.24 -8.15 -5.30
C GLU A 53 -1.28 -6.62 -5.37
N VAL A 54 -0.15 -6.01 -5.71
CA VAL A 54 -0.06 -4.59 -6.04
C VAL A 54 0.76 -4.40 -7.30
N LYS A 55 0.15 -3.84 -8.34
CA LYS A 55 0.80 -3.49 -9.60
C LYS A 55 0.88 -1.97 -9.77
N VAL A 56 2.00 -1.49 -10.28
CA VAL A 56 2.19 -0.09 -10.62
C VAL A 56 2.60 0.03 -12.08
N ASN A 57 1.75 0.65 -12.90
CA ASN A 57 1.90 0.69 -14.36
C ASN A 57 2.12 -0.71 -14.97
N GLY A 58 1.48 -1.74 -14.39
CA GLY A 58 1.62 -3.15 -14.79
C GLY A 58 2.81 -3.90 -14.18
N GLU A 59 3.76 -3.22 -13.52
CA GLU A 59 4.87 -3.88 -12.80
C GLU A 59 4.38 -4.37 -11.43
N ASP A 60 4.59 -5.65 -11.12
CA ASP A 60 4.31 -6.19 -9.78
C ASP A 60 5.32 -5.65 -8.75
N VAL A 61 4.81 -4.96 -7.74
CA VAL A 61 5.59 -4.38 -6.65
C VAL A 61 5.14 -4.89 -5.27
N THR A 62 4.38 -5.98 -5.23
CA THR A 62 3.74 -6.52 -4.01
C THR A 62 4.74 -6.73 -2.87
N GLU A 63 5.86 -7.41 -3.13
CA GLU A 63 6.89 -7.65 -2.12
C GLU A 63 7.51 -6.36 -1.57
N ARG A 64 7.70 -5.36 -2.44
CA ARG A 64 8.27 -4.06 -2.07
C ARG A 64 7.31 -3.32 -1.14
N ILE A 65 6.01 -3.37 -1.42
CA ILE A 65 4.95 -2.79 -0.58
C ILE A 65 4.87 -3.51 0.77
N LEU A 66 4.87 -4.85 0.78
CA LEU A 66 4.86 -5.64 2.02
C LEU A 66 6.09 -5.34 2.90
N LYS A 67 7.27 -5.15 2.29
CA LYS A 67 8.49 -4.76 3.02
C LYS A 67 8.35 -3.37 3.64
N VAL A 68 7.81 -2.40 2.90
CA VAL A 68 7.54 -1.05 3.42
C VAL A 68 6.53 -1.11 4.56
N HIS A 69 5.45 -1.89 4.41
CA HIS A 69 4.43 -2.07 5.45
C HIS A 69 5.04 -2.65 6.73
N LYS A 70 5.83 -3.72 6.65
CA LYS A 70 6.52 -4.32 7.81
C LYS A 70 7.46 -3.32 8.50
N VAL A 71 8.23 -2.55 7.74
CA VAL A 71 9.13 -1.51 8.29
C VAL A 71 8.32 -0.40 8.95
N TYR A 72 7.21 -0.02 8.35
CA TYR A 72 6.36 1.04 8.86
C TYR A 72 5.62 0.62 10.15
N ASP A 73 5.08 -0.61 10.19
CA ASP A 73 4.48 -1.16 11.41
C ASP A 73 5.52 -1.29 12.51
N ARG A 74 6.70 -1.82 12.20
CA ARG A 74 7.82 -1.87 13.14
C ARG A 74 8.20 -0.48 13.66
N LYS A 75 8.27 0.52 12.79
CA LYS A 75 8.52 1.91 13.20
C LYS A 75 7.37 2.49 14.02
N LEU A 76 6.12 2.11 13.80
CA LEU A 76 5.01 2.51 14.67
C LEU A 76 5.12 1.87 16.06
N PHE A 77 5.46 0.58 16.10
CA PHE A 77 5.75 -0.13 17.35
C PHE A 77 6.93 0.49 18.10
N ASP A 78 7.98 0.92 17.37
CA ASP A 78 9.18 1.52 17.95
C ASP A 78 9.05 3.04 18.20
N LYS A 79 8.01 3.73 17.67
CA LYS A 79 7.95 5.21 17.58
C LYS A 79 6.61 5.83 17.98
N TYR A 80 5.90 5.17 18.91
CA TYR A 80 5.08 5.85 19.91
C TYR A 80 5.92 6.26 21.15
N GLU A 81 7.18 6.64 20.93
CA GLU A 81 7.74 7.89 21.49
C GLU A 81 8.11 8.81 20.30
N ASP A 82 7.16 9.68 19.94
CA ASP A 82 7.36 11.06 19.47
C ASP A 82 7.68 11.49 18.03
N GLN A 83 8.07 10.70 17.01
CA GLN A 83 8.51 11.37 15.76
C GLN A 83 8.36 10.62 14.44
N LEU A 84 7.18 10.42 13.85
CA LEU A 84 7.13 9.95 12.45
C LEU A 84 7.16 11.12 11.46
N PRO A 85 8.22 11.29 10.62
CA PRO A 85 8.18 12.21 9.51
C PRO A 85 7.53 11.52 8.30
N PHE A 86 6.58 12.25 7.73
CA PHE A 86 6.00 12.19 6.38
C PHE A 86 6.82 11.41 5.35
#